data_AF-A0A3B4ZUU9-F1
#
_entry.id   AF-A0A3B4ZUU9-F1
#
_cell.length_a   1.000
_cell.length_b   1.000
_cell.length_c   1.000
_cell.angle_alpha   90.00
_cell.angle_beta   90.00
_cell.angle_gamma   90.00
#
_symmetry.space_group_name_H-M   'P 1'
#
loop_
_entity.id
_entity.type
_entity.pdbx_description
1 polymer ?
#
loop_
_entity_poly.entity_id
_entity_poly.type
_entity_poly.pdbx_seq_one_letter_code
_entity_poly.pdbx_strand_id
1 'polypeptide(L)'
;MKPESDTFIRTVLFLHCLHSSIPHFFLFLKDGAFLIRHSSAQSARQPFTLAVLYQQKVYNIPIRFLEDTQGYALGKEGKKNEEIFTSLDEMISHHKNNQLLLIDSKSQAKHTAHLTHPVRP
;
A
#
# COMPACT_ATOMS: atom_id res chain seq x y z
N MET A 1 -21.78 11.82 -31.07
CA MET A 1 -21.73 10.34 -31.10
C MET A 1 -20.70 9.90 -30.07
N LYS A 2 -21.19 9.31 -28.97
CA LYS A 2 -20.46 8.61 -27.89
C LYS A 2 -19.51 9.42 -26.97
N PRO A 3 -19.45 9.02 -25.69
CA PRO A 3 -19.78 9.95 -24.60
C PRO A 3 -18.82 9.86 -23.39
N GLU A 4 -19.08 10.69 -22.37
CA GLU A 4 -19.00 10.32 -20.94
C GLU A 4 -17.73 9.66 -20.40
N SER A 5 -16.64 10.41 -20.32
CA SER A 5 -15.50 10.03 -19.46
C SER A 5 -14.93 11.16 -18.60
N ASP A 6 -15.28 12.42 -18.89
CA ASP A 6 -14.62 13.58 -18.27
C ASP A 6 -15.32 14.08 -16.99
N THR A 7 -16.63 13.87 -16.87
CA THR A 7 -17.40 14.38 -15.72
C THR A 7 -17.42 13.39 -14.55
N PHE A 8 -17.21 12.09 -14.79
CA PHE A 8 -17.20 11.07 -13.73
C PHE A 8 -15.89 11.03 -12.94
N ILE A 9 -14.76 11.33 -13.58
CA ILE A 9 -13.44 11.40 -12.93
C ILE A 9 -13.30 12.66 -12.07
N ARG A 10 -13.92 13.78 -12.47
CA ARG A 10 -13.86 15.05 -11.73
C ARG A 10 -14.66 15.05 -10.42
N THR A 11 -15.70 14.25 -10.31
CA THR A 11 -16.48 14.12 -9.06
C THR A 11 -15.83 13.17 -8.05
N VAL A 12 -14.90 12.30 -8.47
CA VAL A 12 -14.26 11.33 -7.58
C VAL A 12 -12.86 11.74 -7.12
N LEU A 13 -12.20 12.66 -7.82
CA LEU A 13 -10.86 13.13 -7.46
C LEU A 13 -10.81 14.41 -6.62
N PHE A 14 -11.90 15.21 -6.50
CA PHE A 14 -11.75 16.58 -5.97
C PHE A 14 -12.48 16.93 -4.67
N LEU A 15 -13.09 15.98 -3.95
CA LEU A 15 -13.58 16.30 -2.61
C LEU A 15 -13.02 15.33 -1.56
N HIS A 16 -12.27 15.92 -0.64
CA HIS A 16 -11.73 15.35 0.61
C HIS A 16 -10.34 14.69 0.57
N CYS A 17 -9.39 15.42 0.00
CA CYS A 17 -8.03 15.46 0.53
C CYS A 17 -7.99 16.41 1.76
N LEU A 18 -8.57 16.01 2.89
CA LEU A 18 -8.31 16.54 4.24
C LEU A 18 -9.13 15.72 5.23
N HIS A 19 -8.51 15.23 6.30
CA HIS A 19 -9.05 14.27 7.28
C HIS A 19 -9.24 12.83 6.79
N SER A 20 -8.33 11.98 7.27
CA SER A 20 -8.47 10.56 7.61
C SER A 20 -9.58 9.75 6.93
N SER A 21 -9.13 8.64 6.33
CA SER A 21 -9.87 7.49 5.80
C SER A 21 -9.97 7.51 4.29
N ILE A 22 -9.43 6.47 3.66
CA ILE A 22 -9.56 6.11 2.25
C ILE A 22 -10.72 5.09 2.18
N PRO A 23 -12.03 5.44 2.07
CA PRO A 23 -13.06 4.46 2.37
C PRO A 23 -14.02 4.15 1.21
N HIS A 24 -13.91 4.75 0.02
CA HIS A 24 -14.92 4.49 -1.02
C HIS A 24 -14.39 4.09 -2.40
N PHE A 25 -13.22 4.54 -2.81
CA PHE A 25 -12.68 4.14 -4.13
C PHE A 25 -12.15 2.70 -4.16
N PHE A 26 -11.80 2.17 -2.99
CA PHE A 26 -11.13 0.89 -2.86
C PHE A 26 -12.08 -0.32 -2.84
N LEU A 27 -13.40 -0.14 -2.66
CA LEU A 27 -14.33 -1.26 -2.46
C LEU A 27 -14.70 -2.03 -3.74
N PHE A 28 -14.43 -1.48 -4.93
CA PHE A 28 -14.60 -2.17 -6.22
C PHE A 28 -13.28 -2.73 -6.79
N LEU A 29 -12.17 -2.52 -6.08
CA LEU A 29 -10.87 -3.02 -6.50
C LEU A 29 -10.72 -4.48 -6.07
N LYS A 30 -9.98 -5.25 -6.88
CA LYS A 30 -9.70 -6.65 -6.58
C LYS A 30 -8.74 -6.76 -5.41
N ASP A 31 -8.82 -7.88 -4.68
CA ASP A 31 -7.82 -8.23 -3.68
C ASP A 31 -6.41 -8.19 -4.27
N GLY A 32 -5.48 -7.62 -3.51
CA GLY A 32 -4.12 -7.36 -4.00
C GLY A 32 -3.99 -6.03 -4.77
N ALA A 33 -5.02 -5.19 -4.80
CA ALA A 33 -4.87 -3.81 -5.23
C ALA A 33 -4.01 -3.01 -4.26
N PHE A 34 -3.04 -2.25 -4.78
CA PHE A 34 -2.06 -1.57 -3.94
C PHE A 34 -1.64 -0.21 -4.47
N LEU A 35 -1.18 0.65 -3.57
CA LEU A 35 -0.48 1.89 -3.90
C LEU A 35 0.61 2.19 -2.86
N ILE A 36 1.64 2.92 -3.29
CA ILE A 36 2.64 3.50 -2.38
C ILE A 36 2.30 4.98 -2.24
N ARG A 37 2.25 5.45 -0.99
CA ARG A 37 2.07 6.87 -0.66
C ARG A 37 3.15 7.34 0.30
N HIS A 38 3.36 8.65 0.38
CA HIS A 38 4.16 9.24 1.45
C HIS A 38 3.54 8.92 2.81
N SER A 39 4.40 8.62 3.78
CA SER A 39 3.95 8.37 5.14
C SER A 39 3.49 9.68 5.79
N SER A 40 2.37 9.64 6.52
CA SER A 40 1.87 10.78 7.29
C SER A 40 2.84 11.24 8.37
N ALA A 41 3.67 10.34 8.88
CA ALA A 41 4.67 10.64 9.90
C ALA A 41 5.89 11.40 9.33
N GLN A 42 6.07 11.42 8.00
CA GLN A 42 7.17 12.09 7.30
C GLN A 42 8.56 11.87 7.94
N SER A 43 8.78 10.69 8.51
CA SER A 43 10.06 10.34 9.14
C SER A 43 11.04 9.82 8.09
N ALA A 44 12.31 10.20 8.19
CA ALA A 44 13.38 9.69 7.33
C ALA A 44 13.48 8.15 7.39
N ARG A 45 13.18 7.55 8.56
CA ARG A 45 13.18 6.09 8.75
C ARG A 45 11.95 5.39 8.17
N GLN A 46 10.89 6.13 7.88
CA GLN A 46 9.65 5.59 7.31
C GLN A 46 9.06 6.58 6.30
N PRO A 47 9.71 6.77 5.15
CA PRO A 47 9.32 7.79 4.19
C PRO A 47 7.99 7.46 3.49
N PHE A 48 7.66 6.18 3.37
CA PHE A 48 6.52 5.72 2.59
C PHE A 48 5.62 4.73 3.36
N THR A 49 4.45 4.49 2.81
CA THR A 49 3.48 3.51 3.29
C THR A 49 2.87 2.79 2.10
N LEU A 50 2.94 1.47 2.13
CA LEU A 50 2.26 0.59 1.17
C LEU A 50 0.83 0.35 1.68
N ALA A 51 -0.15 0.81 0.92
CA ALA A 51 -1.56 0.53 1.16
C ALA A 51 -1.98 -0.64 0.28
N VAL A 52 -2.52 -1.71 0.87
CA VAL A 52 -2.98 -2.92 0.17
C VAL A 52 -4.43 -3.19 0.54
N LEU A 53 -5.28 -3.39 -0.46
CA LEU A 53 -6.62 -3.90 -0.26
C LEU A 53 -6.63 -5.41 -0.26
N TYR A 54 -7.25 -5.95 0.78
CA TYR A 54 -7.53 -7.37 0.88
C TYR A 54 -8.81 -7.56 1.69
N GLN A 55 -9.75 -8.36 1.18
CA GLN A 55 -11.03 -8.65 1.84
C GLN A 55 -11.79 -7.38 2.25
N GLN A 56 -11.91 -6.42 1.32
CA GLN A 56 -12.59 -5.13 1.52
C GLN A 56 -11.95 -4.26 2.63
N LYS A 57 -10.73 -4.58 3.05
CA LYS A 57 -9.99 -3.85 4.08
C LYS A 57 -8.68 -3.34 3.53
N VAL A 58 -8.34 -2.11 3.87
CA VAL A 58 -7.05 -1.49 3.52
C VAL A 58 -6.05 -1.72 4.66
N TYR A 59 -4.98 -2.45 4.36
CA TYR A 59 -3.83 -2.65 5.22
C TYR A 59 -2.77 -1.59 4.92
N ASN A 60 -2.36 -0.84 5.95
CA ASN A 60 -1.31 0.17 5.83
C ASN A 60 -0.02 -0.40 6.40
N ILE A 61 0.92 -0.71 5.51
CA ILE A 61 2.19 -1.33 5.85
C ILE A 61 3.27 -0.26 5.75
N PRO A 62 3.98 0.04 6.84
CA PRO A 62 5.07 1.01 6.79
C PRO A 62 6.20 0.48 5.90
N ILE A 63 6.74 1.35 5.05
CA ILE A 63 7.95 1.09 4.29
C ILE A 63 9.07 1.85 5.00
N ARG A 64 9.98 1.10 5.63
CA ARG A 64 11.11 1.66 6.35
C ARG A 64 12.31 1.78 5.43
N PHE A 65 13.11 2.82 5.66
CA PHE A 65 14.43 2.96 5.05
C PHE A 65 15.50 2.58 6.07
N LEU A 66 16.40 1.70 5.66
CA LEU A 66 17.51 1.20 6.47
C LEU A 66 18.78 1.90 6.00
N GLU A 67 19.29 2.82 6.83
CA GLU A 67 20.47 3.64 6.48
C GLU A 67 21.73 2.77 6.31
N ASP A 68 21.91 1.74 7.13
CA ASP A 68 23.11 0.88 7.10
C ASP A 68 23.25 0.10 5.79
N THR A 69 22.13 -0.37 5.23
CA THR A 69 22.09 -1.16 4.00
C THR A 69 21.65 -0.35 2.78
N GLN A 70 21.28 0.91 2.98
CA GLN A 70 20.64 1.77 1.96
C GLN A 70 19.45 1.08 1.27
N GLY A 71 18.68 0.31 2.05
CA GLY A 71 17.60 -0.54 1.55
C GLY A 71 16.24 -0.22 2.17
N TYR A 72 15.20 -0.89 1.67
CA TYR A 72 13.82 -0.78 2.12
C TYR A 72 13.34 -2.08 2.75
N ALA A 73 12.60 -1.97 3.85
CA ALA A 73 11.97 -3.10 4.53
C ALA A 73 10.50 -2.83 4.84
N LEU A 74 9.66 -3.86 4.79
CA LEU A 74 8.22 -3.75 5.03
C LEU A 74 7.84 -4.11 6.47
N GLY A 75 6.97 -3.29 7.08
CA GLY A 75 6.39 -3.55 8.39
C GLY A 75 7.26 -3.11 9.57
N LYS A 76 6.98 -3.70 10.74
CA LYS A 76 7.75 -3.45 11.97
C LYS A 76 9.13 -4.11 11.88
N GLU A 77 10.10 -3.47 12.52
CA GLU A 77 11.46 -3.98 12.71
C GLU A 77 11.49 -5.25 13.56
N GLY A 78 12.57 -6.03 13.43
CA GLY A 78 12.84 -7.19 14.29
C GLY A 78 12.21 -8.50 13.82
N LYS A 79 11.83 -8.59 12.54
CA LYS A 79 11.41 -9.87 11.94
C LYS A 79 12.63 -10.77 11.76
N LYS A 80 12.54 -12.04 12.18
CA LYS A 80 13.62 -13.03 12.00
C LYS A 80 14.04 -13.24 10.54
N ASN A 81 13.11 -13.07 9.60
CA ASN A 81 13.33 -13.18 8.16
C ASN A 81 12.94 -11.85 7.49
N GLU A 82 13.47 -10.74 7.99
CA GLU A 82 13.23 -9.43 7.38
C GLU A 82 13.83 -9.38 5.98
N GLU A 83 12.99 -9.10 5.00
CA GLU A 83 13.39 -8.91 3.61
C GLU A 83 13.83 -7.47 3.40
N ILE A 84 14.99 -7.29 2.78
CA ILE A 84 15.56 -5.98 2.44
C ILE A 84 15.62 -5.88 0.92
N PHE A 85 15.08 -4.81 0.39
CA PHE A 85 15.04 -4.52 -1.05
C PHE A 85 15.87 -3.29 -1.35
N THR A 86 16.58 -3.27 -2.48
CA THR A 86 17.39 -2.11 -2.88
C THR A 86 16.53 -0.97 -3.43
N SER A 87 15.32 -1.28 -3.91
CA SER A 87 14.38 -0.29 -4.44
C SER A 87 12.92 -0.65 -4.17
N LEU A 88 12.04 0.34 -4.28
CA LEU A 88 10.59 0.10 -4.20
C LEU A 88 10.08 -0.78 -5.34
N ASP A 89 10.64 -0.66 -6.55
CA ASP A 89 10.22 -1.47 -7.69
C ASP A 89 10.57 -2.94 -7.49
N GLU A 90 11.78 -3.22 -6.99
CA GLU A 90 12.20 -4.57 -6.63
C GLU A 90 11.27 -5.18 -5.57
N MET A 91 10.96 -4.42 -4.52
CA MET A 91 10.02 -4.83 -3.48
C MET A 91 8.64 -5.18 -4.04
N ILE A 92 8.08 -4.32 -4.89
CA ILE A 92 6.77 -4.57 -5.51
C ILE A 92 6.84 -5.80 -6.43
N SER A 93 7.89 -5.90 -7.26
CA SER A 93 8.08 -6.99 -8.20
C SER A 93 8.27 -8.34 -7.49
N HIS A 94 8.97 -8.35 -6.36
CA HIS A 94 9.10 -9.53 -5.50
C HIS A 94 7.72 -10.00 -5.00
N HIS A 95 6.89 -9.08 -4.48
CA HIS A 95 5.58 -9.42 -3.92
C HIS A 95 4.45 -9.60 -4.96
N LYS A 96 4.75 -9.52 -6.26
CA LYS A 96 3.85 -10.03 -7.31
C LYS A 96 3.77 -11.56 -7.28
N ASN A 97 4.91 -12.20 -7.02
CA ASN A 97 5.04 -13.66 -7.03
C ASN A 97 5.08 -14.24 -5.60
N ASN A 98 5.56 -13.46 -4.62
CA ASN A 98 5.69 -13.88 -3.23
C ASN A 98 4.63 -13.26 -2.33
N GLN A 99 3.99 -14.10 -1.51
CA GLN A 99 2.95 -13.70 -0.60
C GLN A 99 3.44 -12.69 0.47
N LEU A 100 2.79 -11.53 0.53
CA LEU A 100 3.02 -10.54 1.58
C LEU A 100 2.11 -10.84 2.78
N LEU A 101 2.71 -10.94 3.97
CA LEU A 101 1.98 -11.14 5.22
C LEU A 101 1.27 -9.85 5.66
N LEU A 102 -0.05 -9.94 5.76
CA LEU A 102 -0.95 -8.89 6.26
C LEU A 102 -1.40 -9.25 7.68
N ILE A 103 -1.18 -8.34 8.64
CA ILE A 103 -1.57 -8.55 10.03
C ILE A 103 -2.65 -7.54 10.41
N ASP A 104 -3.79 -8.04 10.87
CA ASP A 104 -4.86 -7.21 11.38
C ASP A 104 -4.46 -6.58 12.72
N SER A 105 -4.47 -5.25 12.82
CA SER A 105 -4.10 -4.57 14.06
C SER A 105 -5.06 -4.81 15.22
N LYS A 106 -6.34 -5.13 14.95
CA LYS A 106 -7.38 -5.35 15.95
C LYS A 106 -7.47 -6.82 16.36
N SER A 107 -7.61 -7.71 15.38
CA SER A 107 -7.82 -9.14 15.64
C SER A 107 -6.53 -9.96 15.69
N GLN A 108 -5.40 -9.39 15.29
CA GLN A 108 -4.12 -10.10 15.07
C GLN A 108 -4.23 -11.26 14.07
N ALA A 109 -5.31 -11.31 13.28
CA ALA A 109 -5.47 -12.26 12.20
C ALA A 109 -4.36 -12.06 11.16
N LYS A 110 -3.85 -13.19 10.65
CA LYS A 110 -2.79 -13.23 9.64
C LYS A 110 -3.41 -13.65 8.32
N HIS A 111 -3.19 -12.83 7.29
CA HIS A 111 -3.57 -13.11 5.92
C HIS A 111 -2.35 -12.96 5.02
N THR A 112 -2.45 -13.48 3.80
CA THR A 112 -1.42 -13.30 2.79
C THR A 112 -2.05 -12.80 1.49
N ALA A 113 -1.35 -11.90 0.80
CA ALA A 113 -1.82 -11.34 -0.46
C ALA A 113 -0.65 -11.12 -1.44
N HIS A 114 -0.93 -11.15 -2.73
CA HIS A 114 0.01 -10.75 -3.77
C HIS A 114 -0.29 -9.31 -4.21
N LEU A 115 0.74 -8.56 -4.58
CA LEU A 115 0.60 -7.19 -5.11
C LEU A 115 0.31 -7.27 -6.61
N THR A 116 -0.98 -7.35 -6.97
CA THR A 116 -1.41 -7.72 -8.33
C THR A 116 -1.91 -6.53 -9.14
N HIS A 117 -2.55 -5.54 -8.50
CA HIS A 117 -3.22 -4.44 -9.21
C HIS A 117 -2.70 -3.09 -8.71
N PRO A 118 -1.75 -2.44 -9.42
CA PRO A 118 -1.30 -1.11 -9.03
C PRO A 118 -2.44 -0.09 -9.23
N VAL A 119 -2.70 0.70 -8.21
CA VAL A 119 -3.67 1.79 -8.23
C VAL A 119 -2.91 3.09 -8.45
N ARG A 120 -3.28 3.82 -9.51
CA ARG A 120 -2.75 5.17 -9.73
C ARG A 120 -3.62 6.17 -8.96
N PRO A 121 -3.02 7.06 -8.15
CA PRO A 121 -3.74 8.17 -7.54
C PRO A 121 -4.21 9.19 -8.58
#